data_AF-A0A250F6R6-F1
#
_entry.id   AF-A0A250F6R6-F1
#
_cell.length_a   1.000
_cell.length_b   1.000
_cell.length_c   1.000
_cell.angle_alpha   90.00
_cell.angle_beta   90.00
_cell.angle_gamma   90.00
#
_symmetry.space_group_name_H-M   'P 1'
#
loop_
_entity.id
_entity.type
_entity.pdbx_description
1 polymer ?
#
loop_
_entity_poly.entity_id
_entity_poly.type
_entity_poly.pdbx_seq_one_letter_code
_entity_poly.pdbx_strand_id
1 'polypeptide(L)'
;MRKHIIKLFALSYIVPFAGKKRSFTRSANIILPLILIGGLIVCAELYSWLYILLPLLAVACFFGFGYFHFCPLTDKDFPLLDDIQRWQYEAFQRRVTPEPKSYNAQWVLWVNPLAIAITLTILFTLIL
;
A
#
# COMPACT_ATOMS: atom_id res chain seq x y z
N MET A 1 -15.44 4.50 7.37
CA MET A 1 -14.75 3.40 6.65
C MET A 1 -14.07 3.86 5.36
N ARG A 2 -14.79 4.41 4.37
CA ARG A 2 -14.27 4.87 3.05
C ARG A 2 -12.96 5.68 3.09
N LYS A 3 -12.85 6.62 4.02
CA LYS A 3 -11.61 7.41 4.23
C LYS A 3 -10.36 6.56 4.42
N HIS A 4 -10.44 5.45 5.15
CA HIS A 4 -9.29 4.58 5.42
C HIS A 4 -8.94 3.75 4.18
N ILE A 5 -9.96 3.23 3.49
CA ILE A 5 -9.78 2.50 2.21
C ILE A 5 -9.04 3.40 1.21
N ILE A 6 -9.48 4.66 1.09
CA ILE A 6 -8.82 5.65 0.22
C ILE A 6 -7.38 5.89 0.65
N LYS A 7 -7.14 6.22 1.93
CA LYS A 7 -5.79 6.54 2.40
C LYS A 7 -4.77 5.42 2.21
N LEU A 8 -5.21 4.17 2.35
CA LEU A 8 -4.35 2.99 2.31
C LEU A 8 -4.24 2.35 0.92
N PHE A 9 -5.27 2.46 0.07
CA PHE A 9 -5.32 1.70 -1.19
C PHE A 9 -5.50 2.55 -2.44
N ALA A 10 -6.02 3.78 -2.37
CA ALA A 10 -6.20 4.61 -3.56
C ALA A 10 -4.91 5.31 -4.00
N LEU A 11 -4.70 5.32 -5.32
CA LEU A 11 -3.62 6.05 -6.00
C LEU A 11 -2.24 5.61 -5.49
N SER A 12 -1.23 6.48 -5.64
CA SER A 12 0.15 6.16 -5.28
C SER A 12 0.63 6.99 -4.09
N TYR A 13 1.70 6.54 -3.45
CA TYR A 13 2.56 7.41 -2.69
C TYR A 13 3.52 8.09 -3.65
N ILE A 14 3.77 9.39 -3.43
CA ILE A 14 4.84 10.12 -4.11
C ILE A 14 5.76 10.69 -3.03
N VAL A 15 7.02 10.25 -3.05
CA VAL A 15 8.02 10.59 -2.04
C VAL A 15 9.27 11.15 -2.74
N PRO A 16 9.83 12.28 -2.25
CA PRO A 16 11.13 12.76 -2.68
C PRO A 16 12.23 11.90 -2.03
N PHE A 17 13.02 11.23 -2.87
CA PHE A 17 14.13 10.38 -2.44
C PHE A 17 15.32 10.56 -3.38
N ALA A 18 16.50 10.83 -2.81
CA ALA A 18 17.75 11.03 -3.56
C ALA A 18 17.62 12.06 -4.71
N GLY A 19 16.98 13.20 -4.44
CA GLY A 19 16.78 14.27 -5.43
C GLY A 19 15.78 13.96 -6.54
N LYS A 20 15.12 12.78 -6.52
CA LYS A 20 14.10 12.38 -7.50
C LYS A 20 12.76 12.14 -6.83
N LYS A 21 11.66 12.45 -7.52
CA LYS A 21 10.31 12.09 -7.10
C LYS A 21 10.08 10.61 -7.48
N ARG A 22 9.78 9.75 -6.51
CA ARG A 22 9.47 8.34 -6.74
C ARG A 22 8.01 8.09 -6.43
N SER A 23 7.32 7.40 -7.34
CA SER A 23 5.94 6.96 -7.18
C SER A 23 5.90 5.47 -6.90
N PHE A 24 5.06 5.02 -5.98
CA PHE A 24 4.83 3.60 -5.71
C PHE A 24 3.41 3.36 -5.20
N THR A 25 2.88 2.17 -5.50
CA THR A 25 1.49 1.81 -5.19
C THR A 25 1.26 1.71 -3.69
N ARG A 26 0.19 2.34 -3.17
CA ARG A 26 -0.09 2.33 -1.72
C ARG A 26 -0.42 0.94 -1.19
N SER A 27 -1.22 0.20 -1.95
CA SER A 27 -1.65 -1.15 -1.59
C SER A 27 -0.49 -2.12 -1.38
N ALA A 28 0.66 -1.89 -2.03
CA ALA A 28 1.85 -2.72 -1.87
C ALA A 28 2.36 -2.74 -0.41
N ASN A 29 2.20 -1.65 0.33
CA ASN A 29 2.61 -1.56 1.74
C ASN A 29 1.78 -2.44 2.70
N ILE A 30 0.70 -3.03 2.22
CA ILE A 30 -0.12 -3.99 2.98
C ILE A 30 0.01 -5.39 2.36
N ILE A 31 -0.14 -5.48 1.03
CA ILE A 31 -0.16 -6.76 0.33
C ILE A 31 1.19 -7.48 0.43
N LEU A 32 2.31 -6.77 0.24
CA LEU A 32 3.63 -7.40 0.28
C LEU A 32 3.95 -7.98 1.66
N PRO A 33 3.80 -7.24 2.79
CA PRO A 33 3.97 -7.83 4.12
C PRO A 33 3.10 -9.06 4.36
N LEU A 34 1.85 -9.06 3.90
CA LEU A 34 0.96 -10.22 4.06
C LEU A 34 1.45 -11.44 3.29
N ILE A 35 1.95 -11.26 2.06
CA ILE A 35 2.55 -12.35 1.28
C ILE A 35 3.78 -12.92 1.99
N LEU A 36 4.66 -12.05 2.50
CA LEU A 36 5.87 -12.46 3.21
C LEU A 36 5.54 -13.25 4.49
N ILE A 37 4.56 -12.78 5.28
CA ILE A 37 4.05 -13.50 6.46
C ILE A 37 3.49 -14.86 6.05
N GLY A 38 2.78 -14.96 4.92
CA GLY A 38 2.29 -16.23 4.39
C GLY A 38 3.40 -17.22 4.08
N GLY A 39 4.48 -16.76 3.45
CA GLY A 39 5.68 -17.57 3.23
C GLY A 39 6.26 -18.10 4.54
N LEU A 40 6.42 -17.24 5.55
CA LEU A 40 6.93 -17.63 6.87
C LEU A 40 6.03 -18.67 7.57
N ILE A 41 4.70 -18.48 7.51
CA ILE A 41 3.75 -19.44 8.08
C ILE A 41 3.91 -20.82 7.47
N VAL A 42 4.06 -20.89 6.14
CA VAL A 42 4.27 -22.15 5.42
C VAL A 42 5.60 -22.79 5.82
N CYS A 43 6.68 -22.02 5.88
CA CYS A 43 8.00 -22.52 6.29
C CYS A 43 8.04 -23.01 7.75
N ALA A 44 7.25 -22.40 8.64
CA ALA A 44 7.15 -22.79 10.05
C ALA A 44 6.07 -23.86 10.30
N GLU A 45 5.45 -24.41 9.26
CA GLU A 45 4.35 -25.41 9.33
C GLU A 45 3.13 -24.95 10.15
N LEU A 46 2.91 -23.64 10.28
CA LEU A 46 1.85 -23.03 11.08
C LEU A 46 0.52 -22.91 10.30
N TYR A 47 0.13 -23.95 9.57
CA TYR A 47 -0.93 -23.88 8.56
C TYR A 47 -2.30 -23.39 9.05
N SER A 48 -2.62 -23.56 10.33
CA SER A 48 -3.87 -23.04 10.93
C SER A 48 -3.96 -21.52 10.84
N TRP A 49 -2.85 -20.80 10.81
CA TRP A 49 -2.83 -19.34 10.65
C TRP A 49 -3.21 -18.90 9.23
N LEU A 50 -3.12 -19.77 8.23
CA LEU A 50 -3.54 -19.47 6.86
C LEU A 50 -5.05 -19.20 6.77
N TYR A 51 -5.87 -19.77 7.67
CA TYR A 51 -7.31 -19.49 7.73
C TYR A 51 -7.61 -18.03 8.05
N ILE A 52 -6.69 -17.32 8.69
CA ILE A 52 -6.82 -15.88 9.01
C ILE A 52 -6.13 -15.05 7.94
N LEU A 53 -4.93 -15.48 7.52
CA LEU A 53 -4.11 -14.71 6.57
C LEU A 53 -4.76 -14.64 5.18
N LEU A 54 -5.28 -15.75 4.65
CA LEU A 54 -5.81 -15.80 3.28
C LEU A 54 -7.02 -14.86 3.10
N PRO A 55 -8.03 -14.83 3.99
CA PRO A 55 -9.08 -13.83 3.92
C PRO A 55 -8.56 -12.39 4.00
N LEU A 56 -7.59 -12.12 4.87
CA LEU A 56 -7.01 -10.78 5.01
C LEU A 56 -6.29 -10.33 3.73
N LEU A 57 -5.51 -11.23 3.12
CA LEU A 57 -4.85 -11.01 1.84
C LEU A 57 -5.87 -10.80 0.71
N ALA A 58 -6.93 -11.62 0.65
CA ALA A 58 -7.99 -11.46 -0.33
C ALA A 58 -8.68 -10.09 -0.21
N VAL A 59 -8.97 -9.65 1.01
CA VAL A 59 -9.54 -8.32 1.29
C VAL A 59 -8.57 -7.21 0.88
N ALA A 60 -7.29 -7.33 1.20
CA ALA A 60 -6.27 -6.35 0.81
C ALA A 60 -6.12 -6.26 -0.72
N CYS A 61 -6.11 -7.40 -1.43
CA CYS A 61 -6.08 -7.45 -2.88
C CYS A 61 -7.35 -6.86 -3.50
N PHE A 62 -8.53 -7.17 -2.94
CA PHE A 62 -9.78 -6.58 -3.39
C PHE A 62 -9.74 -5.05 -3.28
N PHE A 63 -9.34 -4.49 -2.14
CA PHE A 63 -9.24 -3.03 -2.00
C PHE A 63 -8.11 -2.42 -2.84
N GLY A 64 -7.00 -3.15 -3.03
CA GLY A 64 -5.85 -2.70 -3.81
C GLY A 64 -6.08 -2.67 -5.32
N PHE A 65 -6.92 -3.57 -5.86
CA PHE A 65 -7.08 -3.74 -7.31
C PHE A 65 -8.53 -3.65 -7.81
N GLY A 66 -9.50 -4.17 -7.05
CA GLY A 66 -10.90 -4.30 -7.50
C GLY A 66 -11.83 -3.19 -7.02
N TYR A 67 -11.70 -2.74 -5.77
CA TYR A 67 -12.70 -1.87 -5.13
C TYR A 67 -12.95 -0.56 -5.90
N PHE A 68 -11.89 0.11 -6.36
CA PHE A 68 -12.03 1.37 -7.09
C PHE A 68 -12.51 1.22 -8.54
N HIS A 69 -12.57 0.00 -9.07
CA HIS A 69 -13.26 -0.28 -10.32
C HIS A 69 -14.78 -0.19 -10.14
N PHE A 70 -15.31 -0.78 -9.06
CA PHE A 70 -16.75 -0.77 -8.76
C PHE A 70 -17.22 0.51 -8.03
N CYS A 71 -16.35 1.07 -7.19
CA CYS A 71 -16.61 2.27 -6.40
C CYS A 71 -15.54 3.34 -6.70
N PRO A 72 -15.60 3.98 -7.90
CA PRO A 72 -14.58 4.93 -8.32
C PRO A 72 -14.51 6.16 -7.41
N LEU A 73 -13.36 6.84 -7.45
CA LEU A 73 -13.16 8.11 -6.77
C LEU A 73 -14.00 9.21 -7.44
N THR A 74 -14.74 9.96 -6.63
CA THR A 74 -15.60 11.07 -7.09
C THR A 74 -15.19 12.38 -6.43
N ASP A 75 -15.67 13.51 -6.95
CA ASP A 75 -15.43 14.82 -6.34
C ASP A 75 -15.90 14.88 -4.87
N LYS A 76 -16.91 14.06 -4.50
CA LYS A 76 -17.41 13.95 -3.11
C LYS A 76 -16.35 13.45 -2.12
N ASP A 77 -15.37 12.69 -2.59
CA ASP A 77 -14.29 12.20 -1.73
C ASP A 77 -12.96 12.94 -1.88
N PHE A 78 -12.93 14.01 -2.66
CA PHE A 78 -11.83 14.97 -2.66
C PHE A 78 -11.39 15.42 -1.25
N PRO A 79 -12.30 15.71 -0.29
CA PRO A 79 -11.90 16.08 1.07
C PRO A 79 -11.21 14.95 1.84
N LEU A 80 -11.41 13.68 1.43
CA LEU A 80 -10.84 12.50 2.09
C LEU A 80 -9.42 12.17 1.62
N LEU A 81 -9.06 12.65 0.42
CA LEU A 81 -7.74 12.49 -0.19
C LEU A 81 -6.70 13.33 0.57
N ASP A 82 -5.49 12.80 0.71
CA ASP A 82 -4.32 13.59 1.11
C ASP A 82 -3.78 14.45 -0.04
N ASP A 83 -2.81 15.33 0.24
CA ASP A 83 -2.31 16.32 -0.71
C ASP A 83 -1.82 15.69 -2.02
N ILE A 84 -1.09 14.57 -1.93
CA ILE A 84 -0.61 13.83 -3.11
C ILE A 84 -1.78 13.17 -3.85
N GLN A 85 -2.69 12.54 -3.13
CA GLN A 85 -3.87 11.93 -3.75
C GLN A 85 -4.75 12.96 -4.45
N ARG A 86 -4.91 14.17 -3.88
CA ARG A 86 -5.64 15.28 -4.52
C ARG A 86 -4.95 15.71 -5.80
N TRP A 87 -3.65 15.93 -5.74
CA TRP A 87 -2.86 16.30 -6.92
C TRP A 87 -2.96 15.24 -8.02
N GLN A 88 -2.82 13.96 -7.68
CA GLN A 88 -2.97 12.86 -8.64
C GLN A 88 -4.40 12.78 -9.22
N TYR A 89 -5.42 13.01 -8.39
CA TYR A 89 -6.82 13.00 -8.82
C TYR A 89 -7.11 14.15 -9.80
N GLU A 90 -6.68 15.37 -9.49
CA GLU A 90 -6.87 16.52 -10.36
C GLU A 90 -6.07 16.40 -11.67
N ALA A 91 -4.84 15.88 -11.61
CA ALA A 91 -4.03 15.57 -12.79
C ALA A 91 -4.71 14.53 -13.69
N PHE A 92 -5.31 13.49 -13.10
CA PHE A 92 -6.10 12.50 -13.83
C PHE A 92 -7.33 13.13 -14.51
N GLN A 93 -8.00 14.06 -13.82
CA GLN A 93 -9.13 14.83 -14.36
C GLN A 93 -8.71 15.93 -15.35
N ARG A 94 -7.43 16.03 -15.72
CA ARG A 94 -6.86 17.06 -16.62
C ARG A 94 -7.16 18.50 -16.17
N ARG A 95 -7.31 18.73 -14.87
CA ARG A 95 -7.46 20.08 -14.30
C ARG A 95 -6.09 20.74 -14.16
N VAL A 96 -6.05 22.08 -14.16
CA VAL A 96 -4.79 22.81 -13.94
C VAL A 96 -4.38 22.63 -12.48
N THR A 97 -3.27 21.92 -12.26
CA THR A 97 -2.77 21.63 -10.91
C THR A 97 -1.41 22.28 -10.66
N PRO A 98 -1.28 23.17 -9.66
CA PRO A 98 0.04 23.53 -9.16
C PRO A 98 0.75 22.30 -8.58
N GLU A 99 2.07 22.38 -8.41
CA GLU A 99 2.83 21.31 -7.74
C GLU A 99 2.23 20.98 -6.35
N PRO A 100 2.32 19.72 -5.91
CA PRO A 100 1.77 19.32 -4.61
C PRO A 100 2.44 20.12 -3.48
N LYS A 101 1.61 20.59 -2.53
CA LYS A 101 2.06 21.36 -1.36
C LYS A 101 2.95 20.55 -0.42
N SER A 102 2.72 19.25 -0.34
CA SER A 102 3.47 18.32 0.48
C SER A 102 3.56 16.97 -0.22
N TYR A 103 4.64 16.25 0.08
CA TYR A 103 4.84 14.87 -0.39
C TYR A 103 4.56 13.89 0.74
N ASN A 104 4.38 12.61 0.38
CA ASN A 104 4.23 11.58 1.39
C ASN A 104 5.51 11.42 2.22
N ALA A 105 5.32 11.00 3.46
CA ALA A 105 6.43 10.80 4.40
C ALA A 105 7.39 9.71 3.92
N GLN A 106 8.68 9.92 4.16
CA GLN A 106 9.73 9.00 3.70
C GLN A 106 9.67 7.61 4.36
N TRP A 107 9.08 7.48 5.56
CA TRP A 107 8.92 6.18 6.24
C TRP A 107 8.18 5.15 5.38
N VAL A 108 7.30 5.62 4.49
CA VAL A 108 6.49 4.77 3.62
C VAL A 108 7.35 3.99 2.61
N LEU A 109 8.55 4.50 2.27
CA LEU A 109 9.54 3.79 1.45
C LEU A 109 10.20 2.62 2.19
N TRP A 110 10.26 2.68 3.53
CA TRP A 110 10.97 1.70 4.34
C TRP A 110 10.12 0.49 4.71
N VAL A 111 8.78 0.58 4.60
CA VAL A 111 7.87 -0.52 4.97
C VAL A 111 8.21 -1.82 4.24
N ASN A 112 8.33 -1.78 2.92
CA ASN A 112 8.58 -2.97 2.11
C ASN A 112 10.01 -3.53 2.31
N PRO A 113 11.09 -2.71 2.24
CA PRO A 113 12.43 -3.18 2.57
C PRO A 113 12.56 -3.75 3.99
N LEU A 114 11.94 -3.13 4.98
CA LEU A 114 11.97 -3.60 6.36
C LEU A 114 11.25 -4.94 6.50
N ALA A 115 10.06 -5.08 5.89
CA ALA A 115 9.32 -6.33 5.90
C ALA A 115 10.13 -7.47 5.26
N ILE A 116 10.81 -7.20 4.13
CA ILE A 116 11.70 -8.17 3.47
C ILE A 116 12.87 -8.52 4.41
N ALA A 117 13.57 -7.53 4.96
CA ALA A 117 14.71 -7.76 5.84
C ALA A 117 14.33 -8.62 7.05
N ILE A 118 13.25 -8.27 7.75
CA ILE A 118 12.72 -9.04 8.89
C ILE A 118 12.39 -10.47 8.46
N THR A 119 11.70 -10.63 7.32
CA THR A 119 11.31 -11.95 6.80
C THR A 119 12.53 -12.81 6.52
N LEU A 120 13.55 -12.27 5.85
CA LEU A 120 14.77 -12.98 5.57
C LEU A 120 15.51 -13.36 6.86
N THR A 121 15.61 -12.45 7.83
CA THR A 121 16.21 -12.75 9.14
C THR A 121 15.52 -13.91 9.83
N ILE A 122 14.18 -13.91 9.88
CA ILE A 122 13.41 -15.01 10.48
C ILE A 122 13.61 -16.31 9.70
N LEU A 123 13.56 -16.26 8.37
CA LEU A 123 13.75 -17.42 7.53
C LEU A 123 15.13 -18.06 7.74
N PHE A 124 16.20 -17.26 7.82
CA PHE A 124 17.54 -17.76 8.15
C PHE A 124 17.58 -18.43 9.52
N THR A 125 16.88 -17.90 10.53
CA THR A 125 16.83 -18.53 11.86
C THR A 125 15.99 -19.80 11.93
N LEU A 126 15.07 -20.02 10.99
CA LEU A 126 14.25 -21.24 10.93
C LEU A 126 14.94 -22.37 10.16
N ILE A 127 15.85 -22.04 9.24
CA ILE A 127 16.55 -23.00 8.38
C ILE A 127 17.86 -23.48 9.01
N LEU A 128 18.55 -22.63 9.79
CA LEU A 128 19.77 -22.98 10.53
C LEU A 128 19.46 -23.71 11.84
#